data_AF-A0A2V6Z620-F1
#
_entry.id   AF-A0A2V6Z620-F1
#
_cell.length_a   1.000
_cell.length_b   1.000
_cell.length_c   1.000
_cell.angle_alpha   90.00
_cell.angle_beta   90.00
_cell.angle_gamma   90.00
#
_symmetry.space_group_name_H-M   'P 1'
#
loop_
_entity.id
_entity.type
_entity.pdbx_description
1 polymer ?
#
loop_
_entity_poly.entity_id
_entity_poly.type
_entity_poly.pdbx_seq_one_letter_code
_entity_poly.pdbx_strand_id
1 'polypeptide(L)'
;MGDAPGRGRRGQGRGVLLRALLAPRERGRRVAGVNDPPHYRFPPASAYRLNRCLFALKSDDAFRARFLKDAQAAMSELALDAEEAGAVARGDRDALLARGAHPYLVFMADLRLRMEREPVSFEFF
;
A
#
# COMPACT_ATOMS: atom_id res chain seq x y z
N MET A 1 -77.56 20.91 -18.54
CA MET A 1 -77.15 20.77 -17.13
C MET A 1 -76.19 19.57 -17.10
N GLY A 2 -74.94 19.74 -17.59
CA GLY A 2 -73.73 20.05 -16.80
C GLY A 2 -73.23 18.77 -16.10
N ASP A 3 -71.96 18.37 -16.04
CA ASP A 3 -70.66 18.78 -16.58
C ASP A 3 -69.71 17.59 -16.24
N ALA A 4 -68.64 17.35 -16.99
CA ALA A 4 -67.47 16.58 -16.50
C ALA A 4 -66.39 17.61 -16.08
N PRO A 5 -65.20 17.31 -15.50
CA PRO A 5 -64.52 16.03 -15.20
C PRO A 5 -63.78 16.04 -13.83
N GLY A 6 -62.86 15.09 -13.55
CA GLY A 6 -61.80 15.36 -12.55
C GLY A 6 -61.04 14.18 -11.95
N ARG A 7 -59.97 13.74 -12.63
CA ARG A 7 -58.93 12.81 -12.14
C ARG A 7 -58.12 13.39 -10.96
N GLY A 8 -57.75 12.49 -10.04
CA GLY A 8 -56.36 12.28 -9.64
C GLY A 8 -55.77 13.16 -8.53
N ARG A 9 -55.47 12.55 -7.37
CA ARG A 9 -54.41 13.02 -6.47
C ARG A 9 -53.98 11.92 -5.49
N ARG A 10 -53.01 11.10 -5.91
CA ARG A 10 -52.10 10.37 -5.01
C ARG A 10 -50.69 10.52 -5.57
N GLY A 11 -49.74 10.94 -4.73
CA GLY A 11 -48.31 10.87 -5.06
C GLY A 11 -47.55 12.20 -5.07
N GLN A 12 -47.83 13.15 -4.16
CA GLN A 12 -46.96 14.30 -3.94
C GLN A 12 -46.17 14.06 -2.64
N GLY A 13 -44.93 13.59 -2.78
CA GLY A 13 -44.06 13.37 -1.61
C GLY A 13 -42.78 12.58 -1.88
N ARG A 14 -42.69 11.80 -2.97
CA ARG A 14 -41.50 10.97 -3.26
C ARG A 14 -40.53 11.53 -4.32
N GLY A 15 -40.90 12.60 -5.04
CA GLY A 15 -40.09 13.16 -6.13
C GLY A 15 -39.05 14.21 -5.72
N VAL A 16 -39.18 14.81 -4.53
CA VAL A 16 -38.29 15.92 -4.12
C VAL A 16 -36.96 15.40 -3.56
N LEU A 17 -36.97 14.23 -2.93
CA LEU A 17 -35.75 13.61 -2.37
C LEU A 17 -34.83 13.00 -3.45
N LEU A 18 -35.36 12.57 -4.59
CA LEU A 18 -34.53 12.00 -5.67
C LEU A 18 -33.80 13.05 -6.51
N ARG A 19 -34.26 14.30 -6.53
CA ARG A 19 -33.59 15.38 -7.28
C ARG A 19 -32.37 15.96 -6.56
N ALA A 20 -32.28 15.79 -5.24
CA ALA A 20 -31.13 16.21 -4.44
C ALA A 20 -29.91 15.26 -4.61
N LEU A 21 -30.12 14.03 -5.07
CA LEU A 21 -29.07 13.03 -5.29
C LEU A 21 -28.41 13.10 -6.67
N LEU A 22 -28.94 13.93 -7.59
CA LEU A 22 -28.49 14.04 -8.98
C LEU A 22 -28.08 15.46 -9.38
N ALA A 23 -27.77 16.33 -8.41
CA ALA A 23 -27.15 17.62 -8.71
C ALA A 23 -25.66 17.41 -9.03
N PRO A 24 -25.18 17.78 -10.24
CA PRO A 24 -23.76 17.83 -10.52
C PRO A 24 -23.15 18.89 -9.60
N ARG A 25 -22.23 18.49 -8.72
CA ARG A 25 -21.45 19.45 -7.94
C ARG A 25 -20.62 20.28 -8.92
N GLU A 26 -21.03 21.51 -9.15
CA GLU A 26 -20.27 22.44 -9.96
C GLU A 26 -18.93 22.73 -9.29
N ARG A 27 -17.88 22.32 -10.01
CA ARG A 27 -16.54 22.93 -10.07
C ARG A 27 -15.88 23.23 -8.73
N GLY A 28 -15.38 22.16 -8.12
CA GLY A 28 -14.09 22.26 -7.43
C GLY A 28 -13.05 22.80 -8.42
N ARG A 29 -12.46 23.94 -8.07
CA ARG A 29 -11.25 24.52 -8.67
C ARG A 29 -10.33 23.39 -9.14
N ARG A 30 -10.11 23.23 -10.44
CA ARG A 30 -9.10 22.30 -10.96
C ARG A 30 -7.76 22.80 -10.41
N VAL A 31 -7.30 22.19 -9.33
CA VAL A 31 -5.89 22.20 -9.00
C VAL A 31 -5.24 21.59 -10.23
N ALA A 32 -4.35 22.34 -10.88
CA ALA A 32 -3.56 21.82 -11.99
C ALA A 32 -3.03 20.46 -11.55
N GLY A 33 -3.37 19.40 -12.31
CA GLY A 33 -2.98 18.06 -11.95
C GLY A 33 -1.48 18.05 -11.77
N VAL A 34 -1.03 17.66 -10.57
CA VAL A 34 0.35 17.23 -10.37
C VAL A 34 0.51 16.04 -11.31
N ASN A 35 1.09 16.29 -12.49
CA ASN A 35 1.42 15.26 -13.47
C ASN A 35 2.68 14.48 -13.04
N ASP A 36 3.19 14.73 -11.83
CA ASP A 36 4.25 13.93 -11.27
C ASP A 36 3.72 12.54 -10.92
N PRO A 37 4.45 11.47 -11.28
CA PRO A 37 4.13 10.14 -10.83
C PRO A 37 3.95 10.11 -9.30
N PRO A 38 3.01 9.32 -8.76
CA PRO A 38 2.80 9.25 -7.33
C PRO A 38 4.10 8.87 -6.63
N HIS A 39 4.43 9.57 -5.54
CA HIS A 39 5.62 9.30 -4.71
C HIS A 39 5.68 7.87 -4.17
N TYR A 40 4.54 7.17 -4.17
CA TYR A 40 4.43 5.78 -3.81
C TYR A 40 3.33 5.10 -4.61
N ARG A 41 3.66 3.94 -5.19
CA ARG A 41 2.70 3.02 -5.79
C ARG A 41 2.54 1.84 -4.84
N PHE A 42 1.30 1.52 -4.50
CA PHE A 42 1.01 0.35 -3.69
C PHE A 42 1.57 -0.93 -4.36
N PRO A 43 2.21 -1.83 -3.60
CA PRO A 43 2.82 -3.04 -4.12
C PRO A 43 1.88 -3.85 -5.01
N PRO A 44 2.35 -4.32 -6.18
CA PRO A 44 1.58 -5.29 -6.96
C PRO A 44 1.52 -6.64 -6.21
N ALA A 45 0.52 -7.46 -6.52
CA ALA A 45 0.37 -8.77 -5.91
C ALA A 45 1.58 -9.69 -6.15
N SER A 46 2.28 -9.51 -7.27
CA SER A 46 3.53 -10.23 -7.57
C SER A 46 4.62 -9.98 -6.53
N ALA A 47 4.67 -8.79 -5.93
CA ALA A 47 5.64 -8.44 -4.90
C ALA A 47 5.26 -8.94 -3.50
N TYR A 48 4.22 -9.77 -3.36
CA TYR A 48 3.75 -10.24 -2.05
C TYR A 48 4.85 -10.99 -1.28
N ARG A 49 5.58 -11.90 -1.93
CA ARG A 49 6.64 -12.71 -1.28
C ARG A 49 7.78 -11.83 -0.80
N LEU A 50 8.22 -10.90 -1.65
CA LEU A 50 9.21 -9.89 -1.31
C LEU A 50 8.80 -9.07 -0.08
N ASN A 51 7.59 -8.52 -0.09
CA ASN A 51 7.08 -7.72 1.02
C ASN A 51 6.89 -8.55 2.31
N ARG A 52 6.52 -9.83 2.18
CA ARG A 52 6.45 -10.75 3.33
C ARG A 52 7.83 -11.00 3.94
N CYS A 53 8.87 -11.18 3.12
CA CYS A 53 10.25 -11.32 3.59
C CYS A 53 10.74 -10.06 4.31
N LEU A 54 10.52 -8.88 3.72
CA LEU A 54 10.89 -7.61 4.37
C LEU A 54 10.11 -7.37 5.67
N PHE A 55 8.84 -7.77 5.73
CA PHE A 55 8.06 -7.71 6.96
C PHE A 55 8.59 -8.65 8.05
N ALA A 56 9.01 -9.87 7.67
CA ALA A 56 9.64 -10.81 8.59
C ALA A 56 10.97 -10.27 9.12
N LEU A 57 11.84 -9.72 8.25
CA LEU A 57 13.06 -9.03 8.68
C LEU A 57 12.77 -7.88 9.64
N LYS A 58 11.70 -7.10 9.41
CA LYS A 58 11.31 -6.01 10.29
C LYS A 58 10.81 -6.49 11.67
N SER A 59 10.09 -7.60 11.74
CA SER A 59 9.18 -7.89 12.87
C SER A 59 9.37 -9.25 13.55
N ASP A 60 10.18 -10.14 12.98
CA ASP A 60 10.43 -11.48 13.49
C ASP A 60 11.93 -11.64 13.83
N ASP A 61 12.23 -11.67 15.12
CA ASP A 61 13.58 -11.80 15.65
C ASP A 61 14.21 -13.16 15.31
N ALA A 62 13.42 -14.23 15.34
CA ALA A 62 13.89 -15.57 15.01
C ALA A 62 14.21 -15.68 13.50
N PHE A 63 13.39 -15.07 12.65
CA PHE A 63 13.68 -14.99 11.22
C PHE A 63 14.95 -14.17 10.94
N ARG A 64 15.11 -13.00 11.57
CA ARG A 64 16.35 -12.21 11.44
C ARG A 64 17.58 -13.00 11.87
N ALA A 65 17.52 -13.70 13.00
CA ALA A 65 18.64 -14.52 13.48
C ALA A 65 19.03 -15.61 12.46
N ARG A 66 18.04 -16.29 11.85
CA ARG A 66 18.30 -17.25 10.77
C ARG A 66 18.88 -16.57 9.53
N PHE A 67 18.31 -15.43 9.12
CA PHE A 67 18.77 -14.67 7.97
C PHE A 67 20.22 -14.20 8.13
N LEU A 68 20.62 -13.73 9.31
CA LEU A 68 22.00 -13.30 9.55
C LEU A 68 23.00 -14.47 9.57
N LYS A 69 22.55 -15.66 9.96
CA LYS A 69 23.36 -16.88 9.90
C LYS A 69 23.50 -17.40 8.48
N ASP A 70 22.39 -17.46 7.74
CA ASP A 70 22.32 -17.92 6.36
C ASP A 70 21.11 -17.28 5.65
N ALA A 71 21.38 -16.18 4.94
CA ALA A 71 20.36 -15.39 4.26
C ALA A 71 19.66 -16.20 3.16
N GLN A 72 20.41 -17.02 2.42
CA GLN A 72 19.89 -17.79 1.30
C GLN A 72 18.94 -18.87 1.78
N ALA A 73 19.33 -19.63 2.82
CA ALA A 73 18.46 -20.63 3.43
C ALA A 73 17.18 -19.99 4.00
N ALA A 74 17.30 -18.89 4.75
CA ALA A 74 16.15 -18.21 5.34
C ALA A 74 15.15 -17.69 4.29
N MET A 75 15.64 -17.12 3.18
CA MET A 75 14.77 -16.62 2.10
C MET A 75 14.14 -17.74 1.27
N SER A 76 14.78 -18.91 1.18
CA SER A 76 14.21 -20.08 0.49
C SER A 76 12.89 -20.56 1.12
N GLU A 77 12.72 -20.39 2.44
CA GLU A 77 11.48 -20.67 3.18
C GLU A 77 10.29 -19.85 2.64
N LEU A 78 10.56 -18.69 2.03
CA LEU A 78 9.57 -17.75 1.52
C LEU A 78 9.43 -17.78 0.00
N ALA A 79 10.17 -18.67 -0.67
CA ALA A 79 10.15 -18.86 -2.13
C ALA A 79 10.34 -17.55 -2.92
N LEU A 80 11.28 -16.71 -2.47
CA LEU A 80 11.79 -15.57 -3.25
C LEU A 80 12.49 -16.09 -4.50
N ASP A 81 12.39 -15.36 -5.60
CA ASP A 81 13.23 -15.64 -6.76
C ASP A 81 14.69 -15.21 -6.48
N ALA A 82 15.61 -15.65 -7.35
CA ALA A 82 17.04 -15.40 -7.17
C ALA A 82 17.41 -13.91 -7.21
N GLU A 83 16.67 -13.10 -7.98
CA GLU A 83 16.95 -11.67 -8.11
C GLU A 83 16.44 -10.89 -6.89
N GLU A 84 15.22 -11.20 -6.42
CA GLU A 84 14.65 -10.69 -5.18
C GLU A 84 15.55 -11.05 -3.99
N ALA A 85 15.93 -12.33 -3.87
CA ALA A 85 16.83 -12.79 -2.82
C ALA A 85 18.18 -12.07 -2.88
N GLY A 86 18.76 -11.91 -4.07
CA GLY A 86 19.99 -11.17 -4.28
C GLY A 86 19.89 -9.69 -3.87
N ALA A 87 18.77 -9.03 -4.19
CA ALA A 87 18.53 -7.64 -3.82
C ALA A 87 18.36 -7.48 -2.30
N VAL A 88 17.63 -8.40 -1.64
CA VAL A 88 17.48 -8.41 -0.18
C VAL A 88 18.83 -8.64 0.50
N ALA A 89 19.62 -9.61 0.06
CA ALA A 89 20.92 -9.93 0.65
C ALA A 89 21.91 -8.76 0.58
N ARG A 90 21.91 -8.00 -0.52
CA ARG A 90 22.76 -6.82 -0.71
C ARG A 90 22.22 -5.54 -0.04
N GLY A 91 20.98 -5.55 0.42
CA GLY A 91 20.31 -4.31 0.87
C GLY A 91 20.12 -3.30 -0.26
N ASP A 92 19.95 -3.76 -1.50
CA ASP A 92 19.85 -2.91 -2.69
C ASP A 92 18.46 -2.27 -2.75
N ARG A 93 18.32 -1.12 -2.09
CA ARG A 93 17.05 -0.41 -1.95
C ARG A 93 16.39 -0.14 -3.29
N ASP A 94 17.16 0.34 -4.27
CA ASP A 94 16.58 0.78 -5.54
C ASP A 94 16.12 -0.43 -6.36
N ALA A 95 16.86 -1.55 -6.33
CA ALA A 95 16.43 -2.81 -6.94
C ALA A 95 15.19 -3.42 -6.27
N LEU A 96 15.04 -3.26 -4.95
CA LEU A 96 13.86 -3.71 -4.20
C LEU A 96 12.63 -2.87 -4.57
N LEU A 97 12.78 -1.54 -4.63
CA LEU A 97 11.70 -0.62 -5.00
C LEU A 97 11.24 -0.84 -6.44
N ALA A 98 12.16 -1.05 -7.38
CA ALA A 98 11.85 -1.37 -8.77
C ALA A 98 11.01 -2.65 -8.91
N ARG A 99 11.13 -3.59 -7.96
CA ARG A 99 10.37 -4.85 -7.90
C ARG A 99 9.05 -4.73 -7.13
N GLY A 100 8.69 -3.53 -6.67
CA GLY A 100 7.44 -3.29 -5.95
C GLY A 100 7.51 -3.55 -4.45
N ALA A 101 8.71 -3.53 -3.86
CA ALA A 101 8.84 -3.50 -2.41
C ALA A 101 8.22 -2.23 -1.82
N HIS A 102 7.59 -2.36 -0.65
CA HIS A 102 7.06 -1.24 0.10
C HIS A 102 8.22 -0.44 0.72
N PRO A 103 8.35 0.88 0.46
CA PRO A 103 9.49 1.70 0.92
C PRO A 103 9.73 1.63 2.42
N TYR A 104 8.67 1.73 3.22
CA TYR A 104 8.74 1.56 4.67
C TYR A 104 9.32 0.21 5.10
N LEU A 105 8.94 -0.91 4.45
CA LEU A 105 9.47 -2.22 4.80
C LEU A 105 10.95 -2.35 4.42
N VAL A 106 11.35 -1.80 3.28
CA VAL A 106 12.77 -1.76 2.88
C VAL A 106 13.60 -1.01 3.94
N PHE A 107 13.16 0.19 4.31
CA PHE A 107 13.83 0.99 5.34
C PHE A 107 13.91 0.26 6.69
N MET A 108 12.79 -0.28 7.17
CA MET A 108 12.74 -0.92 8.49
C MET A 108 13.51 -2.23 8.54
N ALA A 109 13.51 -3.03 7.46
CA ALA A 109 14.28 -4.27 7.41
C ALA A 109 15.78 -3.98 7.48
N ASP A 110 16.27 -3.02 6.70
CA ASP A 110 17.66 -2.58 6.71
C ASP A 110 18.07 -2.00 8.09
N LEU A 111 17.25 -1.12 8.67
CA LEU A 111 17.49 -0.59 10.02
C LEU A 111 17.62 -1.72 11.05
N ARG A 112 16.70 -2.68 11.07
CA ARG A 112 16.73 -3.80 12.02
C ARG A 112 17.95 -4.69 11.82
N LEU A 113 18.36 -4.95 10.59
CA LEU A 113 19.57 -5.71 10.30
C LEU A 113 20.84 -5.00 10.77
N ARG A 114 20.91 -3.66 10.62
CA ARG A 114 22.04 -2.87 11.14
C ARG A 114 22.11 -2.93 12.66
N MET A 115 20.99 -2.73 13.34
CA MET A 115 20.91 -2.80 14.82
C MET A 115 21.37 -4.15 15.37
N GLU A 116 21.12 -5.24 14.63
CA GLU A 116 21.51 -6.59 15.05
C GLU A 116 23.01 -6.89 14.80
N ARG A 117 23.59 -6.32 13.73
CA ARG A 117 25.03 -6.49 13.38
C ARG A 117 25.93 -5.61 14.24
N GLU A 118 25.48 -4.39 14.46
CA GLU A 118 26.15 -3.39 15.26
C GLU A 118 25.18 -3.00 16.36
N PRO A 119 25.21 -3.69 17.52
CA PRO A 119 24.47 -3.26 18.70
C PRO A 119 25.10 -1.97 19.24
N VAL A 120 24.98 -0.89 18.48
CA VAL A 120 25.31 0.46 18.93
C VAL A 120 24.21 0.89 19.90
N SER A 121 24.60 1.41 21.05
CA SER A 121 23.69 2.16 21.92
C SER A 121 23.15 3.36 21.14
N PHE A 122 21.96 3.23 20.57
CA PHE A 122 21.25 4.36 19.98
C PHE A 122 20.84 5.29 21.13
N GLU A 123 21.66 6.31 21.41
CA GLU A 123 21.20 7.48 22.15
C GLU A 123 20.23 8.24 21.24
N PHE A 124 18.96 8.28 21.65
CA PHE A 124 17.95 9.11 21.01
C PHE A 124 18.20 10.56 21.47
N PHE A 125 18.60 11.44 20.54
CA PHE A 125 18.64 12.89 20.74
C PHE A 125 17.29 13.52 20.40
#